data_AF-A0A0F9LQC6-F1
#
_entry.id   AF-A0A0F9LQC6-F1
#
_cell.length_a   1.000
_cell.length_b   1.000
_cell.length_c   1.000
_cell.angle_alpha   90.00
_cell.angle_beta   90.00
_cell.angle_gamma   90.00
#
_symmetry.space_group_name_H-M   'P 1'
#
loop_
_entity.id
_entity.type
_entity.pdbx_description
1 polymer ?
#
loop_
_entity_poly.entity_id
_entity_poly.type
_entity_poly.pdbx_seq_one_letter_code
_entity_poly.pdbx_strand_id
1 'polypeptide(L)'
;MSRAKGFKHSEETKEKMSETRKGKYIGKNNPNWKGGRNKDPYGYMRVYKPDHPRADSRNYIFEHILIAEEMLGRPLKNGEVVHHINGVKDDNRMENLYVSENNSTHRKLHSQLEKISFELISKNIIKFNKEKGEYY
;
A
#
# COMPACT_ATOMS: atom_id res chain seq x y z
N MET A 1 -14.44 31.16 27.66
CA MET A 1 -15.44 31.02 26.57
C MET A 1 -15.83 29.55 26.49
N SER A 2 -17.05 29.18 26.89
CA SER A 2 -17.50 27.77 26.81
C SER A 2 -17.96 27.45 25.39
N ARG A 3 -17.46 26.36 24.80
CA ARG A 3 -17.97 25.84 23.53
C ARG A 3 -19.41 25.38 23.74
N ALA A 4 -20.32 25.81 22.86
CA ALA A 4 -21.70 25.31 22.84
C ALA A 4 -21.71 23.78 22.69
N LYS A 5 -22.50 23.10 23.54
CA LYS A 5 -22.76 21.66 23.49
C LYS A 5 -23.38 21.33 22.12
N GLY A 6 -22.80 20.39 21.39
CA GLY A 6 -23.24 20.02 20.04
C GLY A 6 -24.74 19.67 19.99
N PHE A 7 -25.43 20.18 18.96
CA PHE A 7 -26.84 19.91 18.70
C PHE A 7 -27.02 18.42 18.37
N LYS A 8 -27.93 17.73 19.09
CA LYS A 8 -28.29 16.33 18.80
C LYS A 8 -29.49 16.30 17.86
N HIS A 9 -29.32 15.72 16.68
CA HIS A 9 -30.41 15.48 15.74
C HIS A 9 -31.42 14.45 16.27
N SER A 10 -32.70 14.62 15.93
CA SER A 10 -33.74 13.62 16.17
C SER A 10 -33.50 12.36 15.35
N GLU A 11 -34.04 11.22 15.78
CA GLU A 11 -33.92 9.95 15.05
C GLU A 11 -34.49 10.08 13.62
N GLU A 12 -35.65 10.73 13.46
CA GLU A 12 -36.24 11.01 12.14
C GLU A 12 -35.30 11.82 11.23
N THR A 13 -34.58 12.80 11.80
CA THR A 13 -33.61 13.58 11.02
C THR A 13 -32.41 12.72 10.62
N LYS A 14 -31.93 11.85 11.52
CA LYS A 14 -30.85 10.91 11.20
C LYS A 14 -31.26 9.93 10.10
N GLU A 15 -32.48 9.42 10.13
CA GLU A 15 -33.04 8.54 9.09
C GLU A 15 -33.10 9.25 7.74
N LYS A 16 -33.72 10.44 7.66
CA LYS A 16 -33.79 11.22 6.41
C LYS A 16 -32.39 11.54 5.86
N MET A 17 -31.45 11.90 6.73
CA MET A 17 -30.06 12.13 6.33
C MET A 17 -29.37 10.86 5.82
N SER A 18 -29.65 9.70 6.43
CA SER A 18 -29.14 8.39 6.02
C SER A 18 -29.68 7.99 4.65
N GLU A 19 -30.99 8.08 4.45
CA GLU A 19 -31.67 7.78 3.19
C GLU A 19 -31.12 8.64 2.05
N THR A 20 -30.97 9.94 2.27
CA THR A 20 -30.44 10.89 1.28
C THR A 20 -28.99 10.59 0.87
N ARG A 21 -28.19 10.01 1.79
CA ARG A 21 -26.78 9.66 1.55
C ARG A 21 -26.61 8.29 0.91
N LYS A 22 -27.59 7.41 1.03
CA LYS A 22 -27.53 6.02 0.55
C LYS A 22 -27.24 6.01 -0.96
N GLY A 23 -26.12 5.40 -1.36
CA GLY A 23 -25.74 5.23 -2.77
C GLY A 23 -25.17 6.46 -3.50
N LYS A 24 -25.22 7.65 -2.91
CA LYS A 24 -24.80 8.90 -3.59
C LYS A 24 -23.29 9.07 -3.70
N TYR A 25 -22.52 8.58 -2.72
CA TYR A 25 -21.06 8.76 -2.65
C TYR A 25 -20.30 7.43 -2.55
N ILE A 26 -20.77 6.41 -3.26
CA ILE A 26 -20.13 5.09 -3.32
C ILE A 26 -19.54 4.82 -4.70
N GLY A 27 -18.35 4.21 -4.75
CA GLY A 27 -17.67 3.86 -5.99
C GLY A 27 -17.72 5.00 -7.02
N LYS A 28 -18.17 4.68 -8.23
CA LYS A 28 -18.32 5.62 -9.35
C LYS A 28 -19.19 6.85 -9.12
N ASN A 29 -20.08 6.81 -8.13
CA ASN A 29 -20.94 7.95 -7.82
C ASN A 29 -20.23 8.97 -6.92
N ASN A 30 -19.08 8.61 -6.32
CA ASN A 30 -18.27 9.54 -5.55
C ASN A 30 -17.34 10.33 -6.50
N PRO A 31 -17.39 11.67 -6.56
CA PRO A 31 -16.52 12.45 -7.44
C PRO A 31 -15.02 12.30 -7.12
N ASN A 32 -14.68 11.86 -5.90
CA ASN A 32 -13.30 11.56 -5.52
C ASN A 32 -12.86 10.14 -5.91
N TRP A 33 -13.73 9.34 -6.54
CA TRP A 33 -13.41 7.98 -6.96
C TRP A 33 -12.52 7.97 -8.20
N LYS A 34 -11.25 7.69 -7.99
CA LYS A 34 -10.23 7.58 -9.03
C LYS A 34 -10.16 6.16 -9.58
N GLY A 35 -11.30 5.65 -10.05
CA GLY A 35 -11.41 4.26 -10.56
C GLY A 35 -11.13 3.19 -9.50
N GLY A 36 -11.22 3.53 -8.22
CA GLY A 36 -10.89 2.61 -7.13
C GLY A 36 -9.39 2.39 -6.93
N ARG A 37 -8.53 3.29 -7.42
CA ARG A 37 -7.08 3.23 -7.22
C ARG A 37 -6.63 4.32 -6.26
N ASN A 38 -5.87 3.98 -5.23
CA ASN A 38 -5.32 4.95 -4.29
C ASN A 38 -3.97 4.50 -3.70
N LYS A 39 -3.13 5.47 -3.33
CA LYS A 39 -1.89 5.23 -2.57
C LYS A 39 -2.22 5.21 -1.08
N ASP A 40 -1.65 4.27 -0.34
CA ASP A 40 -1.78 4.21 1.12
C ASP A 40 -0.70 5.08 1.82
N PRO A 41 -0.82 5.32 3.13
CA PRO A 41 0.20 6.07 3.88
C PRO A 41 1.60 5.45 3.89
N TYR A 42 1.72 4.15 3.58
CA TYR A 42 2.99 3.43 3.52
C TYR A 42 3.64 3.46 2.13
N GLY A 43 2.96 4.05 1.14
CA GLY A 43 3.42 4.22 -0.23
C GLY A 43 2.96 3.15 -1.20
N TYR A 44 2.14 2.17 -0.78
CA TYR A 44 1.65 1.12 -1.67
C TYR A 44 0.43 1.57 -2.46
N MET A 45 0.36 1.15 -3.72
CA MET A 45 -0.84 1.31 -4.53
C MET A 45 -1.87 0.21 -4.20
N ARG A 46 -3.11 0.63 -4.04
CA ARG A 46 -4.26 -0.22 -3.75
C ARG A 46 -5.30 -0.09 -4.86
N VAL A 47 -5.93 -1.19 -5.21
CA VAL A 47 -6.95 -1.29 -6.26
C VAL A 47 -8.21 -1.93 -5.69
N TYR A 48 -9.35 -1.32 -5.95
CA TYR A 48 -10.66 -1.83 -5.59
C TYR A 48 -10.97 -3.08 -6.42
N LYS A 49 -11.06 -4.22 -5.74
CA LYS A 49 -11.29 -5.53 -6.36
C LYS A 49 -12.12 -6.39 -5.39
N PRO A 50 -13.43 -6.12 -5.23
CA PRO A 50 -14.28 -6.77 -4.22
C PRO A 50 -14.35 -8.28 -4.34
N ASP A 51 -14.23 -8.80 -5.55
CA ASP A 51 -14.32 -10.24 -5.82
C ASP A 51 -12.97 -10.97 -5.63
N HIS A 52 -11.89 -10.25 -5.27
CA HIS A 52 -10.59 -10.89 -5.08
C HIS A 52 -10.50 -11.58 -3.71
N PRO A 53 -10.05 -12.84 -3.63
CA PRO A 53 -9.94 -13.55 -2.35
C PRO A 53 -8.97 -12.89 -1.36
N ARG A 54 -8.03 -12.08 -1.87
CA ARG A 54 -7.06 -11.28 -1.07
C ARG A 54 -7.48 -9.82 -0.86
N ALA A 55 -8.69 -9.43 -1.24
CA ALA A 55 -9.19 -8.10 -0.93
C ALA A 55 -9.37 -7.93 0.58
N ASP A 56 -9.05 -6.75 1.10
CA ASP A 56 -9.29 -6.43 2.50
C ASP A 56 -10.78 -6.19 2.81
N SER A 57 -11.10 -5.87 4.07
CA SER A 57 -12.47 -5.55 4.50
C SER A 57 -13.09 -4.33 3.82
N ARG A 58 -12.30 -3.54 3.08
CA ARG A 58 -12.76 -2.40 2.27
C ARG A 58 -12.84 -2.74 0.80
N ASN A 59 -12.65 -4.01 0.42
CA ASN A 59 -12.62 -4.52 -0.95
C ASN A 59 -11.43 -4.04 -1.79
N TYR A 60 -10.29 -3.74 -1.16
CA TYR A 60 -9.06 -3.32 -1.83
C TYR A 60 -7.94 -4.34 -1.66
N ILE A 61 -7.18 -4.56 -2.74
CA ILE A 61 -5.94 -5.35 -2.75
C ILE A 61 -4.75 -4.46 -3.13
N PHE A 62 -3.54 -4.85 -2.74
CA PHE A 62 -2.33 -4.19 -3.23
C PHE A 62 -2.07 -4.49 -4.72
N GLU A 63 -1.76 -3.46 -5.50
CA GLU A 63 -1.54 -3.55 -6.94
C GLU A 63 -0.38 -4.48 -7.31
N HIS A 64 0.71 -4.45 -6.53
CA HIS A 64 1.85 -5.35 -6.75
C HIS A 64 1.49 -6.83 -6.60
N ILE A 65 0.47 -7.18 -5.80
CA ILE A 65 0.00 -8.57 -5.70
C ILE A 65 -0.67 -8.98 -7.00
N LEU A 66 -1.57 -8.15 -7.53
CA LEU A 66 -2.27 -8.44 -8.79
C LEU A 66 -1.29 -8.67 -9.94
N ILE A 67 -0.28 -7.80 -10.05
CA ILE A 67 0.73 -7.90 -11.11
C ILE A 67 1.63 -9.12 -10.89
N ALA A 68 2.02 -9.43 -9.65
CA ALA A 68 2.78 -10.63 -9.36
C ALA A 68 1.99 -11.92 -9.67
N GLU A 69 0.68 -11.95 -9.41
CA GLU A 69 -0.18 -13.09 -9.76
C GLU A 69 -0.33 -13.25 -11.28
N GLU A 70 -0.43 -12.14 -12.02
CA GLU A 70 -0.42 -12.11 -13.48
C GLU A 70 0.90 -12.65 -14.05
N MET A 71 2.04 -12.18 -13.53
CA MET A 71 3.38 -12.65 -13.91
C MET A 71 3.56 -14.16 -13.71
N LEU A 72 2.98 -14.71 -12.64
CA LEU A 72 3.08 -16.14 -12.32
C LEU A 72 2.03 -16.99 -13.06
N GLY A 73 0.99 -16.38 -13.63
CA GLY A 73 -0.17 -17.09 -14.17
C GLY A 73 -0.97 -17.86 -13.11
N ARG A 74 -0.81 -17.53 -11.83
CA ARG A 74 -1.49 -18.16 -10.70
C ARG A 74 -1.59 -17.22 -9.49
N PRO A 75 -2.53 -17.45 -8.56
CA PRO A 75 -2.54 -16.76 -7.28
C PRO A 75 -1.23 -16.97 -6.50
N LEU A 76 -0.87 -15.98 -5.68
CA LEU A 76 0.22 -16.12 -4.74
C LEU A 76 -0.16 -17.18 -3.70
N LYS A 77 0.78 -18.07 -3.39
CA LYS A 77 0.64 -19.05 -2.33
C LYS A 77 0.67 -18.36 -0.96
N ASN A 78 0.17 -19.05 0.04
CA ASN A 78 0.30 -18.59 1.43
C ASN A 78 1.78 -18.49 1.80
N GLY A 79 2.18 -17.33 2.30
CA GLY A 79 3.55 -17.05 2.69
C GLY A 79 4.40 -16.35 1.64
N GLU A 80 4.08 -16.46 0.33
CA GLU A 80 4.82 -15.74 -0.72
C GLU A 80 4.71 -14.22 -0.52
N VAL A 81 5.83 -13.52 -0.74
CA VAL A 81 5.95 -12.06 -0.51
C VAL A 81 6.51 -11.39 -1.75
N VAL A 82 5.87 -10.32 -2.21
CA VAL A 82 6.37 -9.51 -3.32
C VAL A 82 7.43 -8.51 -2.80
N HIS A 83 8.56 -8.48 -3.47
CA HIS A 83 9.69 -7.60 -3.22
C HIS A 83 9.81 -6.57 -4.35
N HIS A 84 9.89 -5.29 -3.99
CA HIS A 84 10.22 -4.21 -4.94
C HIS A 84 11.73 -4.05 -5.01
N ILE A 85 12.33 -4.39 -6.15
CA ILE A 85 13.79 -4.46 -6.34
C ILE A 85 14.45 -3.10 -6.10
N ASN A 86 13.84 -2.01 -6.58
CA ASN A 86 14.36 -0.65 -6.38
C ASN A 86 13.89 0.02 -5.06
N GLY A 87 13.12 -0.68 -4.22
CA GLY A 87 12.56 -0.13 -2.98
C GLY A 87 11.41 0.87 -3.14
N VAL A 88 10.99 1.19 -4.38
CA VAL A 88 9.88 2.11 -4.69
C VAL A 88 8.56 1.34 -4.74
N LYS A 89 7.73 1.50 -3.71
CA LYS A 89 6.52 0.68 -3.45
C LYS A 89 5.35 0.90 -4.41
N ASP A 90 5.36 1.99 -5.19
CA ASP A 90 4.37 2.28 -6.22
C ASP A 90 4.91 2.05 -7.64
N ASP A 91 6.17 1.63 -7.78
CA ASP A 91 6.72 1.16 -9.05
C ASP A 91 6.42 -0.33 -9.23
N ASN A 92 5.24 -0.62 -9.75
CA ASN A 92 4.76 -1.99 -9.93
C ASN A 92 5.01 -2.56 -11.33
N ARG A 93 5.98 -2.02 -12.07
CA ARG A 93 6.40 -2.63 -13.35
C ARG A 93 6.92 -4.04 -13.10
N MET A 94 6.60 -4.99 -13.99
CA MET A 94 6.92 -6.41 -13.79
C MET A 94 8.42 -6.64 -13.56
N GLU A 95 9.28 -5.88 -14.25
CA GLU A 95 10.74 -5.94 -14.10
C GLU A 95 11.25 -5.48 -12.72
N ASN A 96 10.43 -4.78 -11.94
CA ASN A 96 10.77 -4.29 -10.60
C ASN A 96 10.24 -5.20 -9.48
N LEU A 97 9.47 -6.23 -9.80
CA LEU A 97 8.84 -7.12 -8.83
C LEU A 97 9.53 -8.48 -8.79
N TYR A 98 9.77 -8.97 -7.59
CA TYR A 98 10.27 -10.32 -7.36
C TYR A 98 9.42 -11.04 -6.31
N VAL A 99 8.97 -12.26 -6.59
CA VAL A 99 8.18 -13.06 -5.64
C VAL A 99 9.13 -13.93 -4.83
N SER A 100 9.27 -13.60 -3.55
CA SER A 100 10.02 -14.41 -2.58
C SER A 100 9.14 -15.55 -2.06
N GLU A 101 9.73 -16.74 -1.87
CA GLU A 101 9.03 -17.93 -1.38
C GLU A 101 8.34 -17.71 -0.03
N ASN A 102 8.98 -16.93 0.84
CA ASN A 102 8.48 -16.60 2.17
C ASN A 102 9.12 -15.34 2.76
N ASN A 103 8.60 -14.88 3.90
CA ASN A 103 9.14 -13.75 4.65
C ASN A 103 10.62 -13.91 5.03
N SER A 104 11.13 -15.12 5.28
CA SER A 104 12.54 -15.34 5.60
C SER A 104 13.42 -15.05 4.40
N THR A 105 13.06 -15.57 3.22
CA THR A 105 13.75 -15.28 1.96
C THR A 105 13.69 -13.80 1.58
N HIS A 106 12.54 -13.14 1.76
CA HIS A 106 12.41 -11.70 1.53
C HIS A 106 13.34 -10.88 2.45
N ARG A 107 13.43 -11.23 3.74
CA ARG A 107 14.36 -10.56 4.68
C ARG A 107 15.82 -10.75 4.29
N LYS A 108 16.19 -11.94 3.78
CA LYS A 108 17.54 -12.20 3.30
C LYS A 108 17.94 -11.27 2.13
N LEU A 109 17.01 -10.91 1.26
CA LEU A 109 17.27 -9.92 0.18
C LEU A 109 17.68 -8.56 0.76
N HIS A 110 16.96 -8.08 1.80
CA HIS A 110 17.33 -6.84 2.49
C HIS A 110 18.70 -6.93 3.17
N SER A 111 19.01 -8.06 3.82
CA SER A 111 20.33 -8.28 4.41
C SER A 111 21.45 -8.32 3.36
N GLN A 112 21.19 -8.88 2.17
CA GLN A 112 22.15 -8.85 1.06
C GLN A 112 22.41 -7.42 0.59
N LEU A 113 21.36 -6.61 0.43
CA LEU A 113 21.48 -5.20 0.06
C LEU A 113 22.25 -4.37 1.10
N GLU A 114 22.00 -4.62 2.39
CA GLU A 114 22.72 -3.97 3.49
C GLU A 114 24.22 -4.31 3.46
N LYS A 115 24.56 -5.58 3.24
CA LYS A 115 25.96 -6.01 3.08
C LYS A 115 26.65 -5.27 1.93
N ILE A 116 26.00 -5.17 0.78
CA ILE A 116 26.52 -4.42 -0.37
C ILE A 116 26.70 -2.94 0.01
N SER A 117 25.73 -2.36 0.71
CA SER A 117 25.83 -0.96 1.18
C SER A 117 27.06 -0.73 2.06
N PHE A 118 27.39 -1.66 2.97
CA PHE A 118 28.61 -1.57 3.77
C PHE A 118 29.89 -1.66 2.93
N GLU A 119 29.90 -2.50 1.88
CA GLU A 119 31.02 -2.55 0.94
C GLU A 119 31.17 -1.26 0.12
N LEU A 120 30.05 -0.61 -0.24
CA LEU A 120 30.09 0.70 -0.91
C LEU A 120 30.63 1.80 0.01
N ILE A 121 30.32 1.73 1.31
CA ILE A 121 30.88 2.63 2.33
C ILE A 121 32.39 2.41 2.47
N SER A 122 32.84 1.17 2.56
CA SER A 122 34.28 0.88 2.69
C SER A 122 35.09 1.32 1.48
N LYS A 123 34.47 1.35 0.29
CA LYS A 123 35.03 1.88 -0.96
C LYS A 123 34.91 3.40 -1.12
N ASN A 124 34.36 4.12 -0.13
CA ASN A 124 34.08 5.56 -0.19
C ASN A 124 33.14 5.98 -1.35
N ILE A 125 32.32 5.07 -1.87
CA ILE A 125 31.30 5.36 -2.88
C ILE A 125 30.08 6.02 -2.22
N ILE A 126 29.67 5.47 -1.07
CA ILE A 126 28.68 6.07 -0.16
C ILE A 126 29.43 6.56 1.08
N LYS A 127 29.02 7.71 1.63
CA LYS A 127 29.62 8.28 2.83
C LYS A 127 28.56 8.55 3.88
N PHE A 128 28.95 8.58 5.15
CA PHE A 128 28.05 8.91 6.26
C PHE A 128 28.43 10.26 6.86
N ASN A 129 27.49 11.18 6.88
CA ASN A 129 27.64 12.46 7.57
C ASN A 129 27.26 12.28 9.04
N LYS A 130 28.26 12.35 9.94
CA LYS A 130 28.04 12.18 11.38
C LYS A 130 27.28 13.34 12.04
N GLU A 131 27.35 14.55 11.48
CA GLU A 131 26.66 15.72 12.03
C GLU A 131 25.16 15.66 11.73
N LYS A 132 24.80 15.18 10.54
CA LYS A 132 23.41 15.09 10.09
C LYS A 132 22.76 13.72 10.31
N GLY A 133 23.55 12.67 10.49
CA GLY A 133 23.06 11.31 10.65
C GLY A 133 22.51 10.70 9.35
N GLU A 134 23.09 11.06 8.20
CA GLU A 134 22.61 10.64 6.88
C GLU A 134 23.71 10.06 6.00
N TYR A 135 23.33 9.12 5.12
CA TYR A 135 24.19 8.61 4.05
C TYR A 135 24.06 9.50 2.80
N TYR A 136 25.13 9.70 2.05
CA TYR A 136 25.17 10.46 0.80
C TYR A 136 26.17 9.89 -0.20
#